data_AF-A0A7R9SX45-F1
#
_entry.id   AF-A0A7R9SX45-F1
#
_cell.length_a   1.000
_cell.length_b   1.000
_cell.length_c   1.000
_cell.angle_alpha   90.00
_cell.angle_beta   90.00
_cell.angle_gamma   90.00
#
_symmetry.space_group_name_H-M   'P 1'
#
loop_
_entity.id
_entity.type
_entity.pdbx_description
1 polymer ?
#
loop_
_entity_poly.entity_id
_entity_poly.type
_entity_poly.pdbx_seq_one_letter_code
_entity_poly.pdbx_strand_id
1 'polypeptide(L)'
;AKNAEDKQHRWRVAVIRANEPNAFALPGNHIVCTTALLDLYRGAPEDELAAVLGHEVAHVVCRHGVEKATKSMVTSAMLFTSVLCGDFILALLLGQATTLGINLPFSREMEREADHLGLKIAAAACYDPRGAINAHRRLHNVTQVMQAGMARGAGGRAVVIVEPPTVLSTHPPYEERVRLMSELMPEAQAEYARRDCEDKRARLFSRRRR
;
A
#
# COMPACT_ATOMS: atom_id res chain seq x y z
N ALA A 1 8.40 -26.25 -17.72
CA ALA A 1 7.11 -25.83 -17.12
C ALA A 1 7.23 -25.57 -15.62
N LYS A 2 7.54 -26.56 -14.76
CA LYS A 2 7.67 -26.39 -13.29
C LYS A 2 8.49 -25.18 -12.80
N ASN A 3 9.62 -24.87 -13.45
CA ASN A 3 10.52 -23.78 -13.01
C ASN A 3 10.04 -22.35 -13.32
N ALA A 4 9.06 -22.17 -14.20
CA ALA A 4 8.51 -20.84 -14.53
C ALA A 4 7.36 -20.48 -13.56
N GLU A 5 6.53 -21.46 -13.25
CA GLU A 5 5.42 -21.35 -12.30
C GLU A 5 5.91 -21.08 -10.87
N ASP A 6 7.00 -21.74 -10.46
CA ASP A 6 7.62 -21.57 -9.13
C ASP A 6 8.28 -20.18 -8.96
N LYS A 7 8.74 -19.55 -10.06
CA LYS A 7 9.24 -18.17 -10.05
C LYS A 7 8.11 -17.14 -9.98
N GLN A 8 6.93 -17.47 -10.49
CA GLN A 8 5.76 -16.59 -10.52
C GLN A 8 5.07 -16.45 -9.16
N HIS A 9 5.35 -17.34 -8.20
CA HIS A 9 4.77 -17.31 -6.85
C HIS A 9 5.77 -16.88 -5.76
N ARG A 10 7.04 -16.68 -6.10
CA ARG A 10 8.08 -16.36 -5.11
C ARG A 10 8.08 -14.88 -4.77
N TRP A 11 7.71 -14.57 -3.53
CA TRP A 11 7.80 -13.23 -2.97
C TRP A 11 9.24 -12.82 -2.66
N ARG A 12 9.57 -11.55 -2.93
CA ARG A 12 10.85 -10.93 -2.57
C ARG A 12 10.60 -9.66 -1.77
N VAL A 13 11.33 -9.50 -0.68
CA VAL A 13 11.25 -8.30 0.17
C VAL A 13 12.59 -7.58 0.09
N ALA A 14 12.56 -6.27 -0.15
CA ALA A 14 13.73 -5.40 -0.13
C ALA A 14 13.53 -4.29 0.89
N VAL A 15 14.60 -3.92 1.59
CA VAL A 15 14.61 -2.77 2.50
C VAL A 15 15.51 -1.70 1.90
N ILE A 16 14.96 -0.50 1.72
CA ILE A 16 15.68 0.66 1.22
C ILE A 16 15.90 1.65 2.36
N ARG A 17 17.07 2.30 2.37
CA ARG A 17 17.35 3.37 3.33
C ARG A 17 16.60 4.63 2.89
N ALA A 18 15.65 5.06 3.71
CA ALA A 18 14.90 6.30 3.53
C ALA A 18 14.47 6.85 4.90
N ASN A 19 14.29 8.17 4.98
CA ASN A 19 13.92 8.87 6.20
C ASN A 19 12.40 9.00 6.36
N GLU A 20 11.63 8.78 5.28
CA GLU A 20 10.17 8.75 5.31
C GLU A 20 9.62 7.33 5.48
N PRO A 21 8.66 7.09 6.38
CA PRO A 21 7.98 5.80 6.48
C PRO A 21 7.16 5.50 5.22
N ASN A 22 7.55 4.46 4.51
CA ASN A 22 6.84 3.95 3.35
C ASN A 22 7.03 2.45 3.14
N ALA A 23 6.02 1.81 2.54
CA ALA A 23 6.09 0.49 1.92
C ALA A 23 5.26 0.50 0.64
N PHE A 24 5.70 -0.24 -0.37
CA PHE A 24 4.93 -0.41 -1.59
C PHE A 24 5.24 -1.76 -2.21
N ALA A 25 4.27 -2.31 -2.92
CA ALA A 25 4.47 -3.51 -3.71
C ALA A 25 4.52 -3.25 -5.21
N LEU A 26 5.38 -4.02 -5.88
CA LEU A 26 5.60 -3.95 -7.32
C LEU A 26 5.07 -5.21 -8.01
N PRO A 27 4.65 -5.11 -9.29
CA PRO A 27 4.31 -6.28 -10.09
C PRO A 27 5.43 -7.34 -10.07
N GLY A 28 5.05 -8.61 -9.95
CA GLY A 28 6.02 -9.71 -9.86
C GLY A 28 6.39 -10.14 -8.43
N ASN A 29 5.54 -9.82 -7.46
CA ASN A 29 5.62 -10.23 -6.05
C ASN A 29 6.83 -9.64 -5.30
N HIS A 30 7.12 -8.36 -5.54
CA HIS A 30 8.13 -7.65 -4.77
C HIS A 30 7.47 -6.69 -3.79
N ILE A 31 7.96 -6.69 -2.56
CA ILE A 31 7.61 -5.72 -1.54
C ILE A 31 8.86 -4.91 -1.23
N VAL A 32 8.73 -3.60 -1.20
CA VAL A 32 9.80 -2.68 -0.80
C VAL A 32 9.37 -1.95 0.46
N CYS A 33 10.20 -1.98 1.48
CA CYS A 33 9.98 -1.26 2.73
C CYS A 33 11.12 -0.27 2.97
N THR A 34 10.81 0.85 3.61
CA THR A 34 11.83 1.82 4.04
C THR A 34 12.36 1.50 5.43
N THR A 35 13.60 1.89 5.72
CA THR A 35 14.16 1.83 7.09
C THR A 35 13.32 2.61 8.09
N ALA A 36 12.84 3.80 7.74
CA ALA A 36 11.98 4.61 8.59
C ALA A 36 10.64 3.95 8.93
N LEU A 37 10.05 3.18 8.01
CA LEU A 37 8.85 2.39 8.32
C LEU A 37 9.16 1.31 9.35
N LEU A 38 10.27 0.59 9.19
CA LEU A 38 10.66 -0.44 10.16
C LEU A 38 10.98 0.17 11.53
N ASP A 39 11.57 1.37 11.56
CA ASP A 39 11.80 2.12 12.79
C ASP A 39 10.47 2.56 13.44
N LEU A 40 9.47 2.96 12.65
CA LEU A 40 8.14 3.35 13.14
C LEU A 40 7.42 2.21 13.88
N TYR A 41 7.58 0.97 13.40
CA TYR A 41 6.99 -0.22 14.01
C TYR A 41 7.92 -0.94 14.97
N ARG A 42 9.12 -0.42 15.24
CA ARG A 42 10.06 -1.03 16.17
C ARG A 42 9.45 -1.06 17.58
N GLY A 43 9.34 -2.27 18.13
CA GLY A 43 8.74 -2.48 19.47
C GLY A 43 7.21 -2.45 19.49
N ALA A 44 6.54 -2.24 18.36
CA ALA A 44 5.11 -2.49 18.22
C ALA A 44 4.85 -4.01 18.05
N PRO A 45 3.61 -4.48 18.32
CA PRO A 45 3.19 -5.82 17.93
C PRO A 45 3.43 -6.05 16.43
N GLU A 46 3.97 -7.22 16.07
CA GLU A 46 4.27 -7.58 14.67
C GLU A 46 3.02 -7.53 13.78
N ASP A 47 1.85 -7.71 14.39
CA ASP A 47 0.52 -7.63 13.75
C ASP A 47 0.27 -6.28 13.07
N GLU A 48 0.80 -5.19 13.63
CA GLU A 48 0.62 -3.86 13.04
C GLU A 48 1.41 -3.71 11.73
N LEU A 49 2.68 -4.10 11.72
CA LEU A 49 3.49 -4.08 10.48
C LEU A 49 2.95 -5.09 9.46
N ALA A 50 2.54 -6.27 9.92
CA ALA A 50 1.95 -7.29 9.06
C ALA A 50 0.67 -6.80 8.37
N ALA A 51 -0.14 -5.99 9.02
CA ALA A 51 -1.31 -5.38 8.39
C ALA A 51 -0.93 -4.41 7.26
N VAL A 52 0.10 -3.58 7.45
CA VAL A 52 0.62 -2.69 6.38
C VAL A 52 1.13 -3.52 5.20
N LEU A 53 1.90 -4.56 5.46
CA LEU A 53 2.42 -5.41 4.37
C LEU A 53 1.31 -6.24 3.70
N GLY A 54 0.29 -6.66 4.46
CA GLY A 54 -0.88 -7.36 3.94
C GLY A 54 -1.66 -6.49 2.95
N HIS A 55 -1.79 -5.20 3.22
CA HIS A 55 -2.35 -4.20 2.30
C HIS A 55 -1.55 -4.12 1.00
N GLU A 56 -0.21 -4.03 1.08
CA GLU A 56 0.65 -3.99 -0.09
C GLU A 56 0.60 -5.29 -0.93
N VAL A 57 0.54 -6.44 -0.26
CA VAL A 57 0.31 -7.73 -0.93
C VAL A 57 -1.03 -7.73 -1.67
N ALA A 58 -2.08 -7.18 -1.07
CA ALA A 58 -3.40 -7.11 -1.70
C ALA A 58 -3.37 -6.29 -3.01
N HIS A 59 -2.64 -5.17 -3.06
CA HIS A 59 -2.46 -4.42 -4.32
C HIS A 59 -1.83 -5.25 -5.45
N VAL A 60 -0.91 -6.16 -5.14
CA VAL A 60 -0.31 -7.06 -6.13
C VAL A 60 -1.29 -8.16 -6.54
N VAL A 61 -1.97 -8.77 -5.57
CA VAL A 61 -2.93 -9.86 -5.82
C VAL A 61 -4.10 -9.36 -6.68
N CYS A 62 -4.62 -8.18 -6.39
CA CYS A 62 -5.67 -7.52 -7.19
C CYS A 62 -5.15 -6.86 -8.47
N ARG A 63 -3.82 -6.88 -8.70
CA ARG A 63 -3.16 -6.32 -9.89
C ARG A 63 -3.41 -4.82 -10.10
N HIS A 64 -3.65 -4.06 -9.04
CA HIS A 64 -3.96 -2.62 -9.10
C HIS A 64 -2.87 -1.82 -9.82
N GLY A 65 -1.59 -2.15 -9.62
CA GLY A 65 -0.48 -1.53 -10.34
C GLY A 65 -0.53 -1.77 -11.85
N VAL A 66 -0.91 -2.98 -12.27
CA VAL A 66 -1.07 -3.33 -13.70
C VAL A 66 -2.28 -2.64 -14.30
N GLU A 67 -3.40 -2.57 -13.57
CA GLU A 67 -4.59 -1.86 -14.02
C GLU A 67 -4.30 -0.36 -14.20
N LYS A 68 -3.63 0.27 -13.22
CA LYS A 68 -3.21 1.68 -13.31
C LYS A 68 -2.28 1.91 -14.51
N ALA A 69 -1.27 1.06 -14.70
CA ALA A 69 -0.35 1.17 -15.84
C ALA A 69 -1.07 1.01 -17.18
N THR A 70 -2.00 0.04 -17.27
CA THR A 70 -2.78 -0.22 -18.48
C THR A 70 -3.68 0.97 -18.82
N LYS A 71 -4.36 1.55 -17.82
CA LYS A 71 -5.16 2.77 -17.99
C LYS A 71 -4.30 3.92 -18.52
N SER A 72 -3.13 4.15 -17.93
CA SER A 72 -2.20 5.19 -18.40
C SER A 72 -1.72 4.97 -19.85
N MET A 73 -1.42 3.73 -20.23
CA MET A 73 -1.04 3.38 -21.61
C MET A 73 -2.17 3.64 -22.60
N VAL A 74 -3.40 3.24 -22.27
CA VAL A 74 -4.58 3.48 -23.12
C VAL A 74 -4.83 4.98 -23.27
N THR A 75 -4.80 5.75 -22.19
CA THR A 75 -4.93 7.21 -22.24
C THR A 75 -3.84 7.85 -23.10
N SER A 76 -2.60 7.36 -23.01
CA SER A 76 -1.48 7.84 -23.83
C SER A 76 -1.66 7.51 -25.32
N ALA A 77 -2.17 6.33 -25.64
CA ALA A 77 -2.47 5.93 -27.02
C ALA A 77 -3.61 6.76 -27.62
N MET A 78 -4.66 7.04 -26.83
CA MET A 78 -5.74 7.93 -27.22
C MET A 78 -5.22 9.34 -27.46
N LEU A 79 -4.37 9.87 -26.57
CA LEU A 79 -3.72 11.16 -26.72
C LEU A 79 -2.97 11.26 -28.06
N PHE A 80 -2.12 10.28 -28.35
CA PHE A 80 -1.36 10.23 -29.59
C PHE A 80 -2.28 10.22 -30.82
N THR A 81 -3.36 9.43 -30.77
CA THR A 81 -4.34 9.34 -31.85
C THR A 81 -5.08 10.66 -32.06
N SER A 82 -5.49 11.35 -30.98
CA SER A 82 -6.14 12.66 -31.05
C SER A 82 -5.26 13.71 -31.71
N VAL A 83 -3.95 13.72 -31.40
CA VAL A 83 -2.98 14.61 -32.05
C VAL A 83 -2.89 14.33 -33.56
N LEU A 84 -2.79 13.06 -33.95
CA LEU A 84 -2.70 12.68 -35.37
C LEU A 84 -3.97 13.01 -36.17
N CYS A 85 -5.14 12.92 -35.54
CA CYS A 85 -6.42 13.28 -36.15
C CYS A 85 -6.70 14.80 -36.14
N GLY A 86 -5.81 15.62 -35.56
CA GLY A 86 -6.00 17.07 -35.44
C GLY A 86 -7.00 17.51 -34.37
N ASP A 87 -7.42 16.63 -33.48
CA ASP A 87 -8.31 16.95 -32.36
C ASP A 87 -7.49 17.42 -31.14
N PHE A 88 -7.03 18.67 -31.23
CA PHE A 88 -6.16 19.27 -30.22
C PHE A 88 -6.85 19.54 -28.88
N ILE A 89 -8.18 19.68 -28.86
CA ILE A 89 -8.95 19.86 -27.62
C ILE A 89 -8.95 18.55 -26.83
N LEU A 90 -9.27 17.43 -27.50
CA LEU A 90 -9.22 16.11 -26.87
C LEU A 90 -7.79 15.74 -26.45
N ALA A 91 -6.79 16.06 -27.28
CA ALA A 91 -5.39 15.86 -26.93
C ALA A 91 -4.99 16.64 -25.66
N LEU A 92 -5.40 17.90 -25.51
CA LEU A 92 -5.11 18.67 -24.31
C LEU A 92 -5.72 18.01 -23.06
N LEU A 93 -6.98 17.60 -23.12
CA LEU A 93 -7.67 16.93 -22.01
C LEU A 93 -7.00 15.61 -21.63
N LEU A 94 -6.64 14.78 -22.62
CA LEU A 94 -5.96 13.51 -22.40
C LEU A 94 -4.54 13.71 -21.87
N GLY A 95 -3.82 14.76 -22.28
CA GLY A 95 -2.50 15.10 -21.74
C GLY A 95 -2.55 15.41 -20.25
N GLN A 96 -3.55 16.19 -19.82
CA GLN A 96 -3.80 16.44 -18.40
C GLN A 96 -4.20 15.16 -17.67
N ALA A 97 -5.10 14.35 -18.25
CA ALA A 97 -5.53 13.08 -17.68
C ALA A 97 -4.38 12.08 -17.51
N THR A 98 -3.42 12.05 -18.45
CA THR A 98 -2.25 11.15 -18.40
C THR A 98 -1.28 11.59 -17.29
N THR A 99 -1.00 12.88 -17.21
CA THR A 99 -0.14 13.46 -16.15
C THR A 99 -0.74 13.22 -14.77
N LEU A 100 -2.05 13.39 -14.63
CA LEU A 100 -2.77 13.09 -13.40
C LEU A 100 -2.79 11.58 -13.13
N GLY A 101 -3.12 10.73 -14.10
CA GLY A 101 -3.23 9.29 -13.91
C GLY A 101 -1.93 8.59 -13.49
N ILE A 102 -0.77 9.11 -13.90
CA ILE A 102 0.54 8.60 -13.45
C ILE A 102 0.79 9.00 -11.98
N ASN A 103 0.54 10.27 -11.65
CA ASN A 103 0.88 10.86 -10.36
C ASN A 103 -0.19 10.70 -9.27
N LEU A 104 -1.43 10.35 -9.62
CA LEU A 104 -2.53 10.21 -8.67
C LEU A 104 -2.40 8.91 -7.85
N PRO A 105 -2.92 8.89 -6.62
CA PRO A 105 -3.08 7.68 -5.81
C PRO A 105 -3.93 6.61 -6.53
N PHE A 106 -3.95 5.39 -5.99
CA PHE A 106 -4.92 4.39 -6.43
C PHE A 106 -6.35 4.89 -6.24
N SER A 107 -7.30 4.33 -6.99
CA SER A 107 -8.69 4.73 -6.85
C SER A 107 -9.23 4.32 -5.47
N ARG A 108 -10.24 5.03 -4.97
CA ARG A 108 -10.90 4.68 -3.70
C ARG A 108 -11.40 3.24 -3.69
N GLU A 109 -11.80 2.71 -4.83
CA GLU A 109 -12.27 1.33 -4.95
C GLU A 109 -11.14 0.31 -4.78
N MET A 110 -10.00 0.53 -5.47
CA MET A 110 -8.80 -0.29 -5.31
C MET A 110 -8.32 -0.33 -3.87
N GLU A 111 -8.46 0.80 -3.16
CA GLU A 111 -8.06 0.93 -1.76
C GLU A 111 -8.99 0.16 -0.82
N ARG A 112 -10.30 0.20 -1.07
CA ARG A 112 -11.26 -0.61 -0.31
C ARG A 112 -11.05 -2.10 -0.54
N GLU A 113 -10.77 -2.49 -1.78
CA GLU A 113 -10.45 -3.87 -2.13
C GLU A 113 -9.16 -4.32 -1.44
N ALA A 114 -8.13 -3.47 -1.45
CA ALA A 114 -6.85 -3.74 -0.78
C ALA A 114 -7.00 -3.80 0.75
N ASP A 115 -7.79 -2.92 1.37
CA ASP A 115 -8.10 -2.96 2.80
C ASP A 115 -8.81 -4.27 3.18
N HIS A 116 -9.81 -4.67 2.38
CA HIS A 116 -10.58 -5.89 2.63
C HIS A 116 -9.75 -7.16 2.48
N LEU A 117 -9.07 -7.30 1.35
CA LEU A 117 -8.24 -8.47 1.10
C LEU A 117 -7.00 -8.48 2.01
N GLY A 118 -6.42 -7.32 2.30
CA GLY A 118 -5.26 -7.16 3.18
C GLY A 118 -5.53 -7.64 4.60
N LEU A 119 -6.69 -7.30 5.17
CA LEU A 119 -7.13 -7.83 6.47
C LEU A 119 -7.24 -9.36 6.45
N LYS A 120 -7.80 -9.93 5.38
CA LYS A 120 -7.94 -11.38 5.22
C LYS A 120 -6.59 -12.07 5.01
N ILE A 121 -5.66 -11.44 4.30
CA ILE A 121 -4.29 -11.94 4.12
C ILE A 121 -3.56 -11.96 5.46
N ALA A 122 -3.64 -10.87 6.25
CA ALA A 122 -3.02 -10.80 7.57
C ALA A 122 -3.59 -11.91 8.49
N ALA A 123 -4.92 -12.04 8.54
CA ALA A 123 -5.59 -13.10 9.27
C ALA A 123 -5.16 -14.51 8.79
N ALA A 124 -5.10 -14.72 7.48
CA ALA A 124 -4.70 -15.99 6.88
C ALA A 124 -3.25 -16.37 7.17
N ALA A 125 -2.38 -15.37 7.34
CA ALA A 125 -0.99 -15.51 7.74
C ALA A 125 -0.81 -15.61 9.27
N CYS A 126 -1.91 -15.68 10.03
CA CYS A 126 -1.93 -15.72 11.50
C CYS A 126 -1.34 -14.47 12.16
N TYR A 127 -1.53 -13.31 11.54
CA TYR A 127 -1.43 -12.02 12.20
C TYR A 127 -2.82 -11.52 12.61
N ASP A 128 -2.93 -10.97 13.81
CA ASP A 128 -4.18 -10.48 14.34
C ASP A 128 -4.66 -9.26 13.53
N PRO A 129 -5.80 -9.37 12.81
CA PRO A 129 -6.27 -8.29 11.93
C PRO A 129 -6.60 -7.00 12.69
N ARG A 130 -6.80 -7.07 14.01
CA ARG A 130 -6.99 -5.87 14.87
C ARG A 130 -5.77 -4.94 14.84
N GLY A 131 -4.59 -5.47 14.51
CA GLY A 131 -3.36 -4.69 14.33
C GLY A 131 -3.49 -3.59 13.27
N ALA A 132 -4.36 -3.76 12.27
CA ALA A 132 -4.54 -2.81 11.17
C ALA A 132 -4.98 -1.41 11.63
N ILE A 133 -5.90 -1.32 12.61
CA ILE A 133 -6.38 -0.03 13.11
C ILE A 133 -5.25 0.74 13.82
N ASN A 134 -4.45 0.05 14.63
CA ASN A 134 -3.32 0.68 15.31
C ASN A 134 -2.20 1.04 14.33
N ALA A 135 -1.96 0.19 13.32
CA ALA A 135 -1.01 0.47 12.26
C ALA A 135 -1.33 1.77 11.54
N HIS A 136 -2.59 1.93 11.12
CA HIS A 136 -3.06 3.17 10.50
C HIS A 136 -2.96 4.38 11.39
N ARG A 137 -3.28 4.23 12.68
CA ARG A 137 -3.16 5.32 13.64
C ARG A 137 -1.71 5.82 13.74
N ARG A 138 -0.72 4.91 13.74
CA ARG A 138 0.71 5.30 13.75
C ARG A 138 1.11 6.06 12.49
N LEU A 139 0.73 5.54 11.32
CA LEU A 139 1.01 6.19 10.03
C LEU A 139 0.37 7.57 9.95
N HIS A 140 -0.88 7.69 10.41
CA HIS A 140 -1.58 8.97 10.50
C HIS A 140 -0.86 9.97 11.40
N ASN A 141 -0.46 9.56 12.61
CA ASN A 141 0.23 10.42 13.56
C ASN A 141 1.57 10.94 13.02
N VAL A 142 2.40 10.08 12.42
CA VAL A 142 3.68 10.52 11.84
C VAL A 142 3.45 11.48 10.68
N THR A 143 2.44 11.22 9.85
CA THR A 143 2.13 12.10 8.73
C THR A 143 1.71 13.49 9.20
N GLN A 144 0.88 13.59 10.24
CA GLN A 144 0.50 14.88 10.82
C GLN A 144 1.72 15.66 11.32
N VAL A 145 2.67 14.99 11.98
CA VAL A 145 3.92 15.61 12.46
C VAL A 145 4.78 16.09 11.28
N MET A 146 4.91 15.29 10.23
CA MET A 146 5.68 15.67 9.03
C MET A 146 5.04 16.88 8.31
N GLN A 147 3.72 16.90 8.15
CA GLN A 147 2.98 18.02 7.55
C GLN A 147 3.10 19.31 8.39
N ALA A 148 3.00 19.20 9.71
CA ALA A 148 3.18 20.34 10.62
C ALA A 148 4.63 20.88 10.59
N GLY A 149 5.63 20.00 10.39
CA GLY A 149 7.03 20.38 10.20
C GLY A 149 7.27 21.14 8.89
N MET A 150 6.67 20.66 7.79
CA MET A 150 6.74 21.32 6.47
C MET A 150 6.10 22.71 6.48
N ALA A 151 4.95 22.85 7.15
CA ALA A 151 4.24 24.13 7.28
C ALA A 151 5.00 25.19 8.10
N ARG A 152 6.00 24.78 8.90
CA ARG A 152 6.79 25.67 9.77
C ARG A 152 8.09 26.20 9.15
N GLY A 153 8.29 26.01 7.84
CA GLY A 153 9.23 26.80 7.03
C GLY A 153 10.50 26.06 6.61
N ALA A 154 10.52 25.62 5.35
CA ALA A 154 11.75 25.55 4.57
C ALA A 154 12.02 26.94 3.99
N GLY A 155 12.79 27.76 4.71
CA GLY A 155 13.24 29.10 4.30
C GLY A 155 14.29 29.08 3.17
N GLY A 156 14.07 28.34 2.09
CA GLY A 156 15.00 28.32 0.96
C GLY A 156 14.43 27.57 -0.23
N ARG A 157 14.26 28.29 -1.35
CA ARG A 157 13.87 27.88 -2.72
C ARG A 157 12.82 26.77 -2.79
N ALA A 158 11.72 27.05 -3.48
CA ALA A 158 10.79 26.05 -3.99
C ALA A 158 11.55 25.00 -4.83
N VAL A 159 12.06 23.97 -4.16
CA VAL A 159 12.39 22.70 -4.77
C VAL A 159 11.04 22.03 -4.92
N VAL A 160 10.59 21.85 -6.16
CA VAL A 160 9.57 20.87 -6.47
C VAL A 160 10.21 19.52 -6.17
N ILE A 161 10.17 19.12 -4.90
CA ILE A 161 10.44 17.74 -4.53
C ILE A 161 9.22 16.99 -5.05
N VAL A 162 9.39 16.22 -6.12
CA VAL A 162 8.45 15.14 -6.43
C VAL A 162 8.60 14.16 -5.27
N GLU A 163 7.87 14.42 -4.19
CA GLU A 163 7.89 13.56 -3.02
C GLU A 163 7.44 12.17 -3.48
N PRO A 164 8.23 11.10 -3.22
CA PRO A 164 7.70 9.76 -3.38
C PRO A 164 6.45 9.70 -2.51
N PRO A 165 5.30 9.33 -3.07
CA PRO A 165 4.05 9.50 -2.37
C PRO A 165 4.11 8.68 -1.07
N THR A 166 3.93 9.38 0.05
CA THR A 166 3.89 8.80 1.38
C THR A 166 2.65 7.91 1.50
N VAL A 167 2.60 7.07 2.53
CA VAL A 167 1.45 6.20 2.85
C VAL A 167 0.12 6.96 2.99
N LEU A 168 0.14 8.29 3.16
CA LEU A 168 -1.08 9.12 3.12
C LEU A 168 -1.34 9.77 1.75
N SER A 169 -0.30 10.07 0.97
CA SER A 169 -0.47 10.62 -0.38
C SER A 169 -0.93 9.57 -1.40
N THR A 170 -0.73 8.28 -1.12
CA THR A 170 -1.23 7.17 -1.96
C THR A 170 -2.59 6.58 -1.55
N HIS A 171 -3.11 6.85 -0.34
CA HIS A 171 -4.27 6.14 0.23
C HIS A 171 -5.34 7.10 0.83
N PRO A 172 -6.63 6.70 0.92
CA PRO A 172 -7.74 7.54 1.38
C PRO A 172 -7.61 8.03 2.83
N PRO A 173 -8.41 9.05 3.22
CA PRO A 173 -8.33 9.66 4.56
C PRO A 173 -8.54 8.63 5.69
N TYR A 174 -7.82 8.87 6.78
CA TYR A 174 -7.69 7.95 7.92
C TYR A 174 -9.04 7.52 8.51
N GLU A 175 -9.97 8.45 8.68
CA GLU A 175 -11.27 8.20 9.31
C GLU A 175 -12.13 7.23 8.49
N GLU A 176 -12.12 7.38 7.16
CA GLU A 176 -12.85 6.51 6.24
C GLU A 176 -12.30 5.08 6.30
N ARG A 177 -10.97 4.94 6.31
CA ARG A 177 -10.32 3.62 6.38
C ARG A 177 -10.56 2.93 7.72
N VAL A 178 -10.45 3.64 8.85
CA VAL A 178 -10.72 3.05 10.17
C VAL A 178 -12.16 2.56 10.28
N ARG A 179 -13.11 3.32 9.74
CA ARG A 179 -14.52 2.90 9.70
C ARG A 179 -14.69 1.62 8.90
N LEU A 180 -14.17 1.60 7.67
CA LEU A 180 -14.22 0.42 6.80
C LEU A 180 -13.57 -0.80 7.46
N MET A 181 -12.35 -0.65 7.99
CA MET A 181 -11.65 -1.74 8.68
C MET A 181 -12.44 -2.28 9.87
N SER A 182 -13.16 -1.41 10.59
CA SER A 182 -14.00 -1.83 11.71
C SER A 182 -15.22 -2.62 11.24
N GLU A 183 -15.81 -2.25 10.10
CA GLU A 183 -16.92 -2.98 9.46
C GLU A 183 -16.47 -4.36 8.95
N LEU A 184 -15.24 -4.46 8.42
CA LEU A 184 -14.66 -5.70 7.90
C LEU A 184 -14.03 -6.60 8.97
N MET A 185 -13.78 -6.06 10.16
CA MET A 185 -13.09 -6.76 11.25
C MET A 185 -13.72 -8.11 11.64
N PRO A 186 -15.06 -8.24 11.76
CA PRO A 186 -15.68 -9.51 12.13
C PRO A 186 -15.36 -10.64 11.15
N GLU A 187 -15.34 -10.36 9.84
CA GLU A 187 -14.99 -11.34 8.81
C GLU A 187 -13.50 -11.75 8.92
N ALA A 188 -12.61 -10.77 9.07
CA ALA A 188 -11.18 -11.04 9.21
C ALA A 188 -10.86 -11.83 10.49
N GLN A 189 -11.53 -11.52 11.60
CA GLN A 189 -11.39 -12.26 12.85
C GLN A 189 -11.94 -13.68 12.74
N ALA A 190 -13.04 -13.89 12.02
CA ALA A 190 -13.54 -15.23 11.73
C ALA A 190 -12.52 -16.05 10.94
N GLU A 191 -11.85 -15.47 9.94
CA GLU A 191 -10.78 -16.15 9.19
C GLU A 191 -9.57 -16.47 10.09
N TYR A 192 -9.16 -15.54 10.96
CA TYR A 192 -8.09 -15.75 11.93
C TYR A 192 -8.40 -16.91 12.90
N ALA A 193 -9.62 -16.94 13.44
CA ALA A 193 -10.08 -18.00 14.33
C ALA A 193 -10.20 -19.35 13.62
N ARG A 194 -10.78 -19.38 12.40
CA ARG A 194 -10.93 -20.59 11.58
C ARG A 194 -9.60 -21.30 11.33
N ARG A 195 -8.50 -20.55 11.29
CA ARG A 195 -7.16 -21.10 11.05
C ARG A 195 -6.42 -21.52 12.30
N ASP A 196 -7.04 -21.44 13.48
CA ASP A 196 -6.43 -21.82 14.75
C ASP A 196 -5.11 -21.06 15.00
N CYS A 197 -5.13 -19.77 14.67
CA CYS A 197 -3.92 -18.94 14.65
C CYS A 197 -3.38 -18.63 16.06
N GLU A 198 -4.24 -18.58 17.08
CA GLU A 198 -3.82 -18.41 18.48
C GLU A 198 -2.91 -19.57 18.91
N ASP A 199 -3.36 -20.82 18.69
CA ASP A 199 -2.58 -22.02 18.99
C ASP A 199 -1.30 -22.11 18.16
N LYS A 200 -1.37 -21.82 16.86
CA LYS A 200 -0.19 -21.83 15.97
C LYS A 200 0.87 -20.86 16.44
N ARG A 201 0.49 -19.63 16.82
CA ARG A 201 1.41 -18.64 17.37
C ARG A 201 1.98 -19.10 18.71
N ALA A 202 1.16 -19.61 19.62
CA ALA A 202 1.62 -20.13 20.91
C ALA A 202 2.69 -21.24 20.74
N ARG A 203 2.52 -22.13 19.75
CA ARG A 203 3.49 -23.18 19.40
C ARG A 203 4.78 -22.61 18.79
N LEU A 204 4.71 -21.58 17.96
CA LEU A 204 5.88 -20.94 17.36
C LEU A 204 6.74 -20.24 18.41
N PHE A 205 6.11 -19.50 19.34
CA PHE A 205 6.84 -18.73 20.35
C PHE A 205 7.30 -19.58 21.55
N SER A 206 6.65 -20.71 21.86
CA SER A 206 7.14 -21.67 22.86
C SER A 206 8.39 -22.43 22.40
N ARG A 207 8.57 -22.63 21.07
CA ARG A 207 9.79 -23.24 20.50
C ARG A 207 11.00 -22.31 20.47
N ARG A 208 10.80 -20.99 20.41
CA ARG A 208 11.87 -19.98 20.39
C ARG A 208 12.51 -19.71 21.77
N ARG A 209 11.92 -20.22 22.86
CA ARG A 209 12.44 -20.11 24.23
C ARG A 209 13.30 -21.31 24.68
N ARG A 210 13.68 -22.21 23.77
CA ARG A 210 14.65 -23.29 24.01
C ARG A 210 15.93 -23.04 23.23
#